data_AF-A0A6L8HGL9-F1
#
_entry.id   AF-A0A6L8HGL9-F1
#
_cell.length_a   1.000
_cell.length_b   1.000
_cell.length_c   1.000
_cell.angle_alpha   90.00
_cell.angle_beta   90.00
_cell.angle_gamma   90.00
#
_symmetry.space_group_name_H-M   'P 1'
#
loop_
_entity.id
_entity.type
_entity.pdbx_description
1 polymer ?
#
loop_
_entity_poly.entity_id
_entity_poly.type
_entity_poly.pdbx_seq_one_letter_code
_entity_poly.pdbx_strand_id
1 'polypeptide(L)'
;MACQDHPVEVGGDRMEAQDAHAEFAASLAVAADEQEGMAVDPFRPRLGLDARMDGELVPEAMVTLVLEGVANEKLTGGKVRLVLPTTAAMGVAAAKQWDLPTMDAGEAWRQEYSIKLPGEGYYLAEVEVDAAAPADDMSPYVIDASHEQIWMFVADAGGRLTRTFDEAVFPDSILPQPGPFRTRMRDRTTGASAAGVDASAAATAGATGADGTNQDVKLKIVYRHRGTFAAVGGKAQANFVSQSDTVGRRERLEVPTGGIVAFSCPDEGEWIEGTVKVPSTTEVAADYLIGRFEANRDDCGETRVIYTRSDYYLPWKNLNDVIPKIDSVFGYSRGAVKWRTRATENEGSSYNRFYDRITFRKTYYSAWTAAHEYGHALHNKALGGGWDAGSKCTSRDRRYNQPTDYLCAFKEGFADYAGNVGAPNDLVFGSWEKQHYDAANGKDGTIEANVAALFHDLIDDGRESGDLTSYPGKYIADVFKSCWVTNSAGRRSHRNKVSDFVWCLEKRVDQNVHEESFPGVATPRSVSDSSTKPDGWNADDIRSTWKKNVG
;
A
#
# COMPACT_ATOMS: atom_id res chain seq x y z
N MET A 1 32.22 -49.47 -37.81
CA MET A 1 31.01 -49.88 -37.08
C MET A 1 30.54 -48.69 -36.29
N ALA A 2 29.37 -48.16 -36.64
CA ALA A 2 28.77 -47.00 -36.00
C ALA A 2 28.06 -47.45 -34.71
N CYS A 3 28.25 -46.72 -33.61
CA CYS A 3 27.45 -46.85 -32.40
C CYS A 3 26.42 -45.71 -32.41
N GLN A 4 25.14 -46.08 -32.33
CA GLN A 4 24.02 -45.17 -32.21
C GLN A 4 23.85 -44.75 -30.75
N ASP A 5 23.77 -43.44 -30.52
CA ASP A 5 23.30 -42.82 -29.30
C ASP A 5 21.77 -42.81 -29.28
N HIS A 6 21.16 -43.48 -28.31
CA HIS A 6 19.80 -43.19 -27.85
C HIS A 6 19.84 -43.00 -26.34
N PRO A 7 19.46 -41.83 -25.80
CA PRO A 7 19.23 -41.67 -24.37
C PRO A 7 17.92 -42.38 -23.97
N VAL A 8 17.97 -43.05 -22.82
CA VAL A 8 16.84 -43.68 -22.16
C VAL A 8 15.86 -42.59 -21.70
N GLU A 9 14.61 -42.68 -22.12
CA GLU A 9 13.51 -41.87 -21.57
C GLU A 9 13.32 -42.20 -20.08
N VAL A 10 13.53 -41.22 -19.21
CA VAL A 10 13.06 -41.27 -17.83
C VAL A 10 11.63 -40.73 -17.85
N GLY A 11 10.66 -41.65 -17.87
CA GLY A 11 9.24 -41.32 -17.68
C GLY A 11 9.00 -40.88 -16.24
N GLY A 12 8.95 -39.57 -16.00
CA GLY A 12 8.28 -39.01 -14.84
C GLY A 12 6.78 -38.98 -15.14
N ASP A 13 5.99 -39.74 -14.40
CA ASP A 13 4.55 -39.84 -14.62
C ASP A 13 3.87 -38.47 -14.44
N ARG A 14 3.39 -37.94 -15.57
CA ARG A 14 2.67 -36.66 -15.67
C ARG A 14 1.30 -36.70 -14.96
N MET A 15 0.87 -37.88 -14.52
CA MET A 15 -0.41 -38.13 -13.84
C MET A 15 -0.41 -37.67 -12.37
N GLU A 16 0.67 -37.85 -11.60
CA GLU A 16 0.66 -37.51 -10.16
C GLU A 16 0.50 -36.01 -9.89
N ALA A 17 1.03 -35.15 -10.77
CA ALA A 17 0.82 -33.71 -10.66
C ALA A 17 -0.63 -33.31 -11.01
N GLN A 18 -1.28 -33.99 -11.96
CA GLN A 18 -2.67 -33.69 -12.34
C GLN A 18 -3.66 -34.12 -11.24
N ASP A 19 -3.40 -35.22 -10.55
CA ASP A 19 -4.26 -35.72 -9.48
C ASP A 19 -4.22 -34.82 -8.23
N ALA A 20 -3.04 -34.30 -7.85
CA ALA A 20 -2.92 -33.33 -6.76
C ALA A 20 -3.66 -32.00 -7.06
N HIS A 21 -3.68 -31.56 -8.33
CA HIS A 21 -4.42 -30.37 -8.76
C HIS A 21 -5.93 -30.58 -8.77
N ALA A 22 -6.39 -31.77 -9.19
CA ALA A 22 -7.81 -32.13 -9.14
C ALA A 22 -8.32 -32.26 -7.70
N GLU A 23 -7.52 -32.81 -6.78
CA GLU A 23 -7.86 -32.88 -5.36
C GLU A 23 -7.90 -31.50 -4.69
N PHE A 24 -6.96 -30.59 -4.99
CA PHE A 24 -6.99 -29.22 -4.44
C PHE A 24 -8.21 -28.44 -4.96
N ALA A 25 -8.49 -28.49 -6.26
CA ALA A 25 -9.65 -27.85 -6.87
C ALA A 25 -10.98 -28.47 -6.37
N ALA A 26 -11.04 -29.79 -6.21
CA ALA A 26 -12.21 -30.48 -5.66
C ALA A 26 -12.39 -30.17 -4.16
N SER A 27 -11.31 -30.02 -3.39
CA SER A 27 -11.39 -29.62 -1.97
C SER A 27 -11.94 -28.20 -1.78
N LEU A 28 -11.64 -27.29 -2.74
CA LEU A 28 -12.20 -25.94 -2.80
C LEU A 28 -13.66 -25.95 -3.25
N ALA A 29 -14.03 -26.83 -4.20
CA ALA A 29 -15.39 -26.95 -4.71
C ALA A 29 -16.35 -27.61 -3.69
N VAL A 30 -15.91 -28.65 -2.98
CA VAL A 30 -16.70 -29.30 -1.92
C VAL A 30 -16.90 -28.36 -0.72
N ALA A 31 -15.95 -27.47 -0.45
CA ALA A 31 -16.12 -26.43 0.57
C ALA A 31 -17.17 -25.35 0.18
N ALA A 32 -17.46 -25.19 -1.12
CA ALA A 32 -18.40 -24.20 -1.63
C ALA A 32 -19.86 -24.66 -1.64
N ASP A 33 -20.13 -25.97 -1.76
CA ASP A 33 -21.49 -26.51 -1.91
C ASP A 33 -22.20 -26.78 -0.56
N GLU A 34 -21.46 -26.79 0.56
CA GLU A 34 -22.01 -27.06 1.91
C GLU A 34 -21.94 -25.89 2.91
N GLN A 35 -21.47 -24.70 2.52
CA GLN A 35 -21.47 -23.52 3.41
C GLN A 35 -22.54 -22.49 3.02
N GLU A 36 -23.59 -22.41 3.83
CA GLU A 36 -24.30 -21.16 4.06
C GLU A 36 -23.26 -20.06 4.37
N GLY A 37 -23.07 -19.15 3.42
CA GLY A 37 -22.26 -17.95 3.60
C GLY A 37 -20.77 -18.23 3.82
N MET A 38 -20.09 -18.89 2.87
CA MET A 38 -18.64 -18.75 2.78
C MET A 38 -18.34 -17.30 2.40
N ALA A 39 -18.16 -16.48 3.42
CA ALA A 39 -17.77 -15.11 3.21
C ALA A 39 -16.40 -15.08 2.57
N VAL A 40 -16.37 -14.58 1.34
CA VAL A 40 -15.16 -14.19 0.64
C VAL A 40 -14.44 -13.22 1.57
N ASP A 41 -13.23 -13.59 2.00
CA ASP A 41 -12.31 -12.66 2.65
C ASP A 41 -12.03 -11.56 1.62
N PRO A 42 -12.60 -10.35 1.75
CA PRO A 42 -12.48 -9.31 0.73
C PRO A 42 -11.05 -8.74 0.67
N PHE A 43 -10.14 -9.27 1.49
CA PHE A 43 -8.73 -8.89 1.56
C PHE A 43 -7.80 -9.94 0.95
N ARG A 44 -8.33 -11.06 0.44
CA ARG A 44 -7.55 -11.88 -0.50
C ARG A 44 -7.46 -11.09 -1.81
N PRO A 45 -6.26 -10.95 -2.40
CA PRO A 45 -6.13 -10.42 -3.74
C PRO A 45 -7.15 -11.10 -4.66
N ARG A 46 -7.87 -10.32 -5.48
CA ARG A 46 -8.92 -10.89 -6.36
C ARG A 46 -8.38 -12.05 -7.22
N LEU A 47 -7.09 -11.99 -7.55
CA LEU A 47 -6.29 -13.10 -8.05
C LEU A 47 -5.21 -13.47 -7.01
N GLY A 48 -5.36 -14.62 -6.35
CA GLY A 48 -4.28 -15.20 -5.54
C GLY A 48 -3.17 -15.69 -6.47
N LEU A 49 -1.98 -15.13 -6.35
CA LEU A 49 -0.85 -15.44 -7.22
C LEU A 49 0.20 -16.24 -6.46
N ASP A 50 0.64 -17.34 -7.04
CA ASP A 50 1.86 -18.05 -6.67
C ASP A 50 2.86 -17.99 -7.83
N ALA A 51 4.14 -18.02 -7.47
CA ALA A 51 5.20 -17.96 -8.45
C ALA A 51 6.34 -18.89 -8.06
N ARG A 52 6.80 -19.67 -9.03
CA ARG A 52 7.89 -20.63 -8.88
C ARG A 52 8.84 -20.56 -10.07
N MET A 53 10.09 -20.97 -9.87
CA MET A 53 11.02 -21.18 -10.97
C MET A 53 11.29 -22.65 -11.19
N ASP A 54 11.24 -23.05 -12.45
CA ASP A 54 11.65 -24.36 -12.91
C ASP A 54 13.01 -24.21 -13.63
N GLY A 55 13.99 -25.00 -13.21
CA GLY A 55 15.35 -24.99 -13.75
C GLY A 55 16.42 -24.74 -12.68
N GLU A 56 17.69 -24.94 -13.06
CA GLU A 56 18.83 -24.72 -12.17
C GLU A 56 19.16 -23.23 -12.07
N LEU A 57 19.23 -22.71 -10.84
CA LEU A 57 19.59 -21.33 -10.55
C LEU A 57 21.11 -21.13 -10.56
N VAL A 58 21.73 -21.40 -11.72
CA VAL A 58 23.17 -21.21 -11.95
C VAL A 58 23.41 -20.13 -13.01
N PRO A 59 24.59 -19.50 -13.05
CA PRO A 59 24.91 -18.45 -14.02
C PRO A 59 24.67 -18.89 -15.47
N GLU A 60 24.16 -17.97 -16.29
CA GLU A 60 23.86 -18.15 -17.72
C GLU A 60 22.78 -19.19 -18.06
N ALA A 61 22.23 -19.89 -17.06
CA ALA A 61 21.15 -20.85 -17.26
C ALA A 61 19.86 -20.17 -17.72
N MET A 62 19.10 -20.92 -18.53
CA MET A 62 17.72 -20.61 -18.83
C MET A 62 16.83 -21.23 -17.76
N VAL A 63 16.07 -20.40 -17.08
CA VAL A 63 15.08 -20.82 -16.07
C VAL A 63 13.70 -20.35 -16.51
N THR A 64 12.68 -21.13 -16.20
CA THR A 64 11.30 -20.78 -16.51
C THR A 64 10.61 -20.29 -15.25
N LEU A 65 10.24 -19.01 -15.24
CA LEU A 65 9.34 -18.49 -14.22
C LEU A 65 7.90 -18.91 -14.58
N VAL A 66 7.28 -19.66 -13.68
CA VAL A 66 5.89 -20.08 -13.77
C VAL A 66 5.07 -19.20 -12.81
N LEU A 67 4.12 -18.47 -13.36
CA LEU A 67 3.15 -17.67 -12.63
C LEU A 67 1.81 -18.40 -12.66
N GLU A 68 1.26 -18.73 -11.50
CA GLU A 68 -0.01 -19.42 -11.34
C GLU A 68 -0.94 -18.56 -10.48
N GLY A 69 -2.06 -18.14 -11.06
CA GLY A 69 -3.08 -17.33 -10.41
C GLY A 69 -4.38 -18.11 -10.26
N VAL A 70 -5.04 -18.01 -9.11
CA VAL A 70 -6.41 -18.52 -8.93
C VAL A 70 -7.31 -17.33 -8.58
N ALA A 71 -8.40 -17.18 -9.32
CA ALA A 71 -9.38 -16.14 -9.06
C ALA A 71 -10.10 -16.46 -7.73
N ASN A 72 -9.97 -15.59 -6.74
CA ASN A 72 -10.70 -15.72 -5.47
C ASN A 72 -12.16 -15.26 -5.60
N GLU A 73 -12.46 -14.47 -6.62
CA GLU A 73 -13.78 -14.00 -7.01
C GLU A 73 -13.88 -13.82 -8.53
N LYS A 74 -15.07 -13.50 -9.05
CA LYS A 74 -15.26 -13.27 -10.49
C LYS A 74 -14.40 -12.08 -10.96
N LEU A 75 -13.58 -12.30 -11.98
CA LEU A 75 -12.77 -11.29 -12.65
C LEU A 75 -13.39 -10.93 -14.01
N THR A 76 -13.43 -9.65 -14.35
CA THR A 76 -13.78 -9.16 -15.70
C THR A 76 -12.55 -8.87 -16.57
N GLY A 77 -11.37 -9.20 -16.05
CA GLY A 77 -10.09 -9.02 -16.71
C GLY A 77 -9.05 -8.43 -15.77
N GLY A 78 -8.05 -7.76 -16.33
CA GLY A 78 -6.97 -7.17 -15.55
C GLY A 78 -5.63 -7.30 -16.25
N LYS A 79 -4.54 -7.09 -15.51
CA LYS A 79 -3.17 -7.19 -16.02
C LYS A 79 -2.25 -7.84 -15.00
N VAL A 80 -1.37 -8.71 -15.47
CA VAL A 80 -0.20 -9.18 -14.71
C VAL A 80 1.04 -8.60 -15.36
N ARG A 81 1.84 -7.86 -14.60
CA ARG A 81 3.09 -7.28 -15.05
C ARG A 81 4.24 -7.88 -14.26
N LEU A 82 5.13 -8.54 -14.97
CA LEU A 82 6.39 -9.05 -14.43
C LEU A 82 7.51 -8.07 -14.77
N VAL A 83 8.23 -7.62 -13.75
CA VAL A 83 9.44 -6.82 -13.88
C VAL A 83 10.63 -7.70 -13.53
N LEU A 84 11.46 -7.97 -14.53
CA LEU A 84 12.63 -8.86 -14.46
C LEU A 84 13.92 -8.08 -14.25
N PRO A 85 14.98 -8.77 -13.77
CA PRO A 85 15.70 -8.22 -12.65
C PRO A 85 16.32 -6.86 -12.91
N THR A 86 15.96 -5.95 -12.01
CA THR A 86 16.61 -4.65 -11.84
C THR A 86 18.00 -4.90 -11.30
N THR A 87 18.99 -5.02 -12.18
CA THR A 87 20.29 -4.49 -11.82
C THR A 87 20.11 -2.98 -11.75
N ALA A 88 20.21 -2.41 -10.55
CA ALA A 88 20.42 -0.97 -10.40
C ALA A 88 21.60 -0.46 -11.27
N ALA A 89 22.46 -1.38 -11.74
CA ALA A 89 23.59 -1.15 -12.63
C ALA A 89 23.35 -1.29 -14.16
N MET A 90 22.25 -1.88 -14.69
CA MET A 90 22.08 -2.07 -16.16
C MET A 90 21.01 -1.19 -16.83
N GLY A 91 20.38 -0.26 -16.11
CA GLY A 91 19.68 0.87 -16.72
C GLY A 91 18.40 0.59 -17.54
N VAL A 92 17.96 -0.65 -17.73
CA VAL A 92 16.66 -0.98 -18.35
C VAL A 92 16.11 -2.27 -17.74
N ALA A 93 15.01 -2.20 -16.98
CA ALA A 93 14.29 -3.39 -16.55
C ALA A 93 13.45 -3.92 -17.72
N ALA A 94 13.64 -5.18 -18.09
CA ALA A 94 12.71 -5.85 -19.00
C ALA A 94 11.38 -6.07 -18.25
N ALA A 95 10.31 -5.47 -18.75
CA ALA A 95 8.97 -5.70 -18.23
C ALA A 95 8.18 -6.55 -19.24
N LYS A 96 7.56 -7.62 -18.76
CA LYS A 96 6.58 -8.40 -19.51
C LYS A 96 5.20 -8.14 -18.90
N GLN A 97 4.19 -8.05 -19.75
CA GLN A 97 2.82 -7.84 -19.33
C GLN A 97 1.91 -8.83 -20.05
N TRP A 98 0.92 -9.33 -19.32
CA TRP A 98 -0.16 -10.15 -19.83
C TRP A 98 -1.49 -9.54 -19.40
N ASP A 99 -2.49 -9.63 -20.27
CA ASP A 99 -3.87 -9.32 -19.88
C ASP A 99 -4.48 -10.55 -19.20
N LEU A 100 -5.21 -10.32 -18.10
CA LEU A 100 -6.01 -11.36 -17.46
C LEU A 100 -7.31 -11.53 -18.24
N PRO A 101 -7.74 -12.77 -18.53
CA PRO A 101 -9.05 -13.02 -19.09
C PRO A 101 -10.14 -12.72 -18.06
N THR A 102 -11.40 -12.69 -18.52
CA THR A 102 -12.54 -12.88 -17.62
C THR A 102 -12.40 -14.26 -16.97
N MET A 103 -12.58 -14.33 -15.65
CA MET A 103 -12.48 -15.56 -14.88
C MET A 103 -13.65 -15.66 -13.90
N ASP A 104 -14.25 -16.82 -13.72
CA ASP A 104 -15.15 -17.08 -12.59
C ASP A 104 -14.34 -17.42 -11.32
N ALA A 105 -14.97 -17.30 -10.15
CA ALA A 105 -14.32 -17.63 -8.89
C ALA A 105 -13.86 -19.10 -8.88
N GLY A 106 -12.60 -19.35 -8.51
CA GLY A 106 -11.94 -20.66 -8.54
C GLY A 106 -11.24 -21.00 -9.85
N GLU A 107 -11.44 -20.26 -10.93
CA GLU A 107 -10.72 -20.50 -12.18
C GLU A 107 -9.23 -20.15 -12.05
N ALA A 108 -8.40 -20.90 -12.78
CA ALA A 108 -6.95 -20.76 -12.76
C ALA A 108 -6.43 -20.06 -14.02
N TRP A 109 -5.40 -19.25 -13.86
CA TRP A 109 -4.62 -18.60 -14.90
C TRP A 109 -3.16 -19.01 -14.73
N ARG A 110 -2.48 -19.31 -15.83
CA ARG A 110 -1.06 -19.68 -15.80
C ARG A 110 -0.31 -18.99 -16.92
N GLN A 111 0.90 -18.53 -16.62
CA GLN A 111 1.86 -18.06 -17.60
C GLN A 111 3.26 -18.59 -17.30
N GLU A 112 4.01 -18.81 -18.36
CA GLU A 112 5.41 -19.23 -18.28
C GLU A 112 6.26 -18.21 -19.01
N TYR A 113 7.40 -17.88 -18.43
CA TYR A 113 8.35 -16.94 -19.02
C TYR A 113 9.78 -17.41 -18.78
N SER A 114 10.51 -17.67 -19.87
CA SER A 114 11.90 -18.08 -19.80
C SER A 114 12.83 -16.87 -19.62
N ILE A 115 13.72 -16.98 -18.65
CA ILE A 115 14.64 -15.94 -18.22
C ILE A 115 16.05 -16.50 -18.32
N LYS A 116 16.95 -15.74 -18.94
CA LYS A 116 18.37 -16.04 -18.90
C LYS A 116 19.00 -15.38 -17.67
N LEU A 117 19.62 -16.16 -16.79
CA LEU A 117 20.28 -15.64 -15.59
C LEU A 117 21.62 -14.99 -15.97
N PRO A 118 21.87 -13.72 -15.63
CA PRO A 118 23.01 -12.96 -16.17
C PRO A 118 24.37 -13.25 -15.50
N GLY A 119 24.41 -14.02 -14.41
CA GLY A 119 25.63 -14.26 -13.63
C GLY A 119 25.35 -14.65 -12.18
N GLU A 120 26.40 -14.85 -11.38
CA GLU A 120 26.25 -15.01 -9.93
C GLU A 120 25.78 -13.72 -9.27
N GLY A 121 24.78 -13.82 -8.39
CA GLY A 121 24.14 -12.66 -7.79
C GLY A 121 22.88 -12.99 -7.03
N TYR A 122 22.24 -11.95 -6.50
CA TYR A 122 20.92 -12.07 -5.88
C TYR A 122 19.94 -11.11 -6.54
N TYR A 123 19.08 -11.65 -7.39
CA TYR A 123 18.26 -10.87 -8.31
C TYR A 123 16.80 -10.83 -7.85
N LEU A 124 16.11 -9.72 -8.09
CA LEU A 124 14.70 -9.56 -7.76
C LEU A 124 13.85 -9.62 -9.03
N ALA A 125 12.84 -10.47 -9.06
CA ALA A 125 11.71 -10.35 -9.97
C ALA A 125 10.49 -9.86 -9.19
N GLU A 126 9.81 -8.84 -9.70
CA GLU A 126 8.57 -8.32 -9.12
C GLU A 126 7.39 -8.65 -10.02
N VAL A 127 6.30 -9.15 -9.45
CA VAL A 127 5.04 -9.38 -10.16
C VAL A 127 3.99 -8.45 -9.59
N GLU A 128 3.42 -7.62 -10.43
CA GLU A 128 2.28 -6.76 -10.11
C GLU A 128 1.02 -7.32 -10.77
N VAL A 129 -0.04 -7.49 -10.01
CA VAL A 129 -1.34 -7.92 -10.52
C VAL A 129 -2.35 -6.81 -10.32
N ASP A 130 -2.96 -6.35 -11.40
CA ASP A 130 -4.10 -5.44 -11.42
C ASP A 130 -5.34 -6.23 -11.85
N ALA A 131 -6.04 -6.87 -10.91
CA ALA A 131 -7.23 -7.66 -11.23
C ALA A 131 -8.49 -6.77 -11.22
N ALA A 132 -9.29 -6.83 -12.27
CA ALA A 132 -10.59 -6.18 -12.36
C ALA A 132 -11.68 -7.21 -12.05
N ALA A 133 -12.62 -6.85 -11.19
CA ALA A 133 -13.86 -7.61 -10.99
C ALA A 133 -15.01 -6.86 -11.68
N PRO A 134 -16.20 -7.50 -11.83
CA PRO A 134 -17.42 -6.75 -12.05
C PRO A 134 -17.50 -5.60 -11.06
N ALA A 135 -18.22 -4.52 -11.39
CA ALA A 135 -18.58 -3.54 -10.38
C ALA A 135 -19.40 -4.28 -9.33
N ASP A 136 -18.74 -4.70 -8.26
CA ASP A 136 -19.32 -5.34 -7.12
C ASP A 136 -19.94 -4.25 -6.26
N ASP A 137 -21.09 -4.56 -5.64
CA ASP A 137 -21.75 -3.66 -4.68
C ASP A 137 -20.82 -3.29 -3.49
N MET A 138 -19.69 -4.00 -3.35
CA MET A 138 -18.74 -3.82 -2.27
C MET A 138 -17.82 -2.61 -2.46
N SER A 139 -17.39 -2.23 -3.69
CA SER A 139 -16.42 -1.12 -3.86
C SER A 139 -16.16 -0.66 -5.32
N PRO A 140 -16.97 0.23 -5.90
CA PRO A 140 -16.75 0.74 -7.27
C PRO A 140 -15.50 1.65 -7.41
N TYR A 141 -14.87 2.03 -6.30
CA TYR A 141 -13.81 3.06 -6.27
C TYR A 141 -12.39 2.49 -6.20
N VAL A 142 -12.22 1.18 -6.10
CA VAL A 142 -10.95 0.59 -5.69
C VAL A 142 -10.58 -0.58 -6.59
N ILE A 143 -9.33 -0.59 -7.07
CA ILE A 143 -8.71 -1.75 -7.73
C ILE A 143 -7.63 -2.26 -6.77
N ASP A 144 -7.81 -3.48 -6.27
CA ASP A 144 -6.76 -4.13 -5.50
C ASP A 144 -5.60 -4.49 -6.44
N ALA A 145 -4.41 -4.01 -6.08
CA ALA A 145 -3.19 -4.31 -6.81
C ALA A 145 -2.32 -5.22 -5.93
N SER A 146 -2.23 -6.49 -6.30
CA SER A 146 -1.35 -7.44 -5.61
C SER A 146 0.08 -7.28 -6.11
N HIS A 147 1.04 -7.57 -5.24
CA HIS A 147 2.45 -7.41 -5.54
C HIS A 147 3.24 -8.54 -4.88
N GLU A 148 3.85 -9.38 -5.70
CA GLU A 148 4.71 -10.46 -5.26
C GLU A 148 6.17 -10.18 -5.60
N GLN A 149 7.08 -10.60 -4.72
CA GLN A 149 8.52 -10.52 -4.93
C GLN A 149 9.13 -11.92 -4.93
N ILE A 150 10.00 -12.15 -5.89
CA ILE A 150 10.73 -13.40 -6.04
C ILE A 150 12.20 -13.04 -6.08
N TRP A 151 12.92 -13.46 -5.06
CA TRP A 151 14.34 -13.24 -4.93
C TRP A 151 15.09 -14.50 -5.35
N MET A 152 15.94 -14.37 -6.36
CA MET A 152 16.68 -15.44 -7.02
C MET A 152 18.15 -15.34 -6.65
N PHE A 153 18.59 -16.13 -5.67
CA PHE A 153 20.01 -16.29 -5.38
C PHE A 153 20.59 -17.24 -6.43
N VAL A 154 21.57 -16.78 -7.19
CA VAL A 154 22.20 -17.49 -8.30
C VAL A 154 23.68 -17.65 -7.99
N ALA A 155 24.18 -18.89 -7.98
CA ALA A 155 25.57 -19.21 -7.68
C ALA A 155 26.00 -20.46 -8.46
N ASP A 156 27.30 -20.61 -8.71
CA ASP A 156 27.85 -21.76 -9.45
C ASP A 156 27.51 -23.11 -8.81
N ALA A 157 27.43 -23.16 -7.48
CA ALA A 157 27.10 -24.36 -6.71
C ALA A 157 25.59 -24.69 -6.69
N GLY A 158 24.77 -23.89 -7.37
CA GLY A 158 23.32 -23.93 -7.28
C GLY A 158 22.77 -22.76 -6.47
N GLY A 159 21.61 -22.28 -6.92
CA GLY A 159 20.93 -21.15 -6.33
C GLY A 159 19.71 -21.52 -5.49
N ARG A 160 19.00 -20.51 -4.96
CA ARG A 160 17.74 -20.69 -4.23
C ARG A 160 16.77 -19.54 -4.46
N LEU A 161 15.47 -19.85 -4.41
CA LEU A 161 14.42 -18.84 -4.37
C LEU A 161 14.08 -18.48 -2.93
N THR A 162 13.79 -17.21 -2.71
CA THR A 162 13.17 -16.73 -1.48
C THR A 162 12.07 -15.71 -1.82
N ARG A 163 11.12 -15.53 -0.90
CA ARG A 163 10.03 -14.54 -1.05
C ARG A 163 10.45 -13.14 -0.58
N THR A 164 11.53 -13.04 0.18
CA THR A 164 12.13 -11.80 0.67
C THR A 164 13.64 -11.84 0.51
N PHE A 165 14.30 -10.69 0.49
CA PHE A 165 15.75 -10.60 0.52
C PHE A 165 16.28 -11.25 1.81
N ASP A 166 17.04 -12.34 1.67
CA ASP A 166 17.63 -13.08 2.77
C ASP A 166 19.15 -12.90 2.77
N GLU A 167 19.68 -12.13 3.73
CA GLU A 167 21.12 -11.88 3.83
C GLU A 167 21.92 -13.14 4.22
N ALA A 168 21.28 -14.15 4.81
CA ALA A 168 21.95 -15.38 5.21
C ALA A 168 22.29 -16.28 4.02
N VAL A 169 21.81 -15.98 2.80
CA VAL A 169 22.17 -16.70 1.56
C VAL A 169 23.62 -16.45 1.17
N PHE A 170 24.21 -15.33 1.59
CA PHE A 170 25.47 -14.85 1.04
C PHE A 170 26.67 -15.53 1.71
N PRO A 171 27.68 -15.98 0.93
CA PRO A 171 28.96 -16.39 1.51
C PRO A 171 29.62 -15.22 2.27
N ASP A 172 30.38 -15.54 3.32
CA ASP A 172 31.08 -14.54 4.16
C ASP A 172 31.98 -13.58 3.36
N SER A 173 32.53 -14.05 2.24
CA SER A 173 33.38 -13.27 1.34
C SER A 173 32.61 -12.31 0.43
N ILE A 174 31.29 -12.39 0.37
CA ILE A 174 30.42 -11.61 -0.52
C ILE A 174 29.63 -10.57 0.30
N LEU A 175 29.43 -9.40 -0.27
CA LEU A 175 28.57 -8.35 0.30
C LEU A 175 27.10 -8.75 0.11
N PRO A 176 26.28 -8.76 1.18
CA PRO A 176 24.85 -9.07 1.09
C PRO A 176 24.11 -7.88 0.46
N GLN A 177 24.04 -7.85 -0.86
CA GLN A 177 23.37 -6.79 -1.62
C GLN A 177 22.65 -7.36 -2.86
N PRO A 178 21.55 -6.75 -3.31
CA PRO A 178 20.92 -7.09 -4.59
C PRO A 178 21.85 -6.90 -5.79
N GLY A 179 21.65 -7.74 -6.80
CA GLY A 179 22.41 -7.76 -8.06
C GLY A 179 23.62 -8.69 -8.02
N PRO A 180 24.58 -8.51 -8.95
CA PRO A 180 25.75 -9.38 -9.06
C PRO A 180 26.57 -9.41 -7.77
N PHE A 181 27.18 -10.56 -7.47
CA PHE A 181 28.05 -10.70 -6.31
C PHE A 181 29.21 -9.69 -6.36
N ARG A 182 29.48 -9.10 -5.20
CA ARG A 182 30.64 -8.24 -4.97
C ARG A 182 31.39 -8.78 -3.78
N THR A 183 32.69 -8.98 -3.95
CA THR A 183 33.54 -9.40 -2.85
C THR A 183 33.64 -8.30 -1.82
N ARG A 184 33.58 -8.68 -0.53
CA ARG A 184 33.97 -7.76 0.54
C ARG A 184 35.43 -7.41 0.30
N MET A 185 35.77 -6.12 0.22
CA MET A 185 37.19 -5.73 0.32
C MET A 185 37.67 -6.26 1.66
N ARG A 186 38.51 -7.30 1.64
CA ARG A 186 39.27 -7.70 2.82
C ARG A 186 40.07 -6.47 3.22
N ASP A 187 39.71 -5.91 4.37
CA ASP A 187 40.42 -4.78 4.94
C ASP A 187 41.90 -5.17 5.04
N ARG A 188 42.72 -4.52 4.22
CA ARG A 188 44.13 -4.86 4.06
C ARG A 188 44.90 -4.13 5.15
N THR A 189 44.60 -4.39 6.42
CA THR A 189 45.35 -3.83 7.54
C THR A 189 45.26 -4.69 8.81
N THR A 190 46.38 -5.35 9.09
CA THR A 190 47.06 -5.46 10.39
C THR A 190 46.30 -6.02 11.60
N GLY A 191 46.85 -7.11 12.14
CA GLY A 191 46.41 -7.69 13.40
C GLY A 191 46.52 -6.73 14.58
N ALA A 192 45.49 -6.80 15.43
CA ALA A 192 45.59 -6.50 16.85
C ALA A 192 44.49 -7.31 17.55
N SER A 193 44.92 -8.13 18.49
CA SER A 193 44.08 -8.85 19.45
C SER A 193 43.41 -7.90 20.42
N ALA A 194 42.10 -8.08 20.67
CA ALA A 194 41.40 -7.76 21.92
C ALA A 194 40.07 -8.55 21.89
N ALA A 195 39.94 -9.62 22.66
CA ALA A 195 39.48 -9.61 24.06
C ALA A 195 38.02 -9.14 24.21
N GLY A 196 37.12 -10.14 24.16
CA GLY A 196 35.92 -10.33 24.98
C GLY A 196 34.94 -9.17 25.20
N VAL A 197 33.68 -9.38 24.80
CA VAL A 197 32.50 -9.15 25.66
C VAL A 197 31.43 -10.18 25.28
N ASP A 198 31.10 -11.05 26.22
CA ASP A 198 29.86 -11.82 26.30
C ASP A 198 28.67 -10.88 26.46
N ALA A 199 27.61 -11.10 25.67
CA ALA A 199 26.25 -10.65 25.99
C ALA A 199 25.22 -11.45 25.18
N SER A 200 25.13 -12.74 25.48
CA SER A 200 23.85 -13.45 25.39
C SER A 200 23.10 -13.19 26.70
N ALA A 201 21.93 -12.53 26.64
CA ALA A 201 20.95 -12.55 27.72
C ALA A 201 19.64 -11.83 27.36
N ALA A 202 18.55 -12.44 27.84
CA ALA A 202 17.15 -12.01 27.97
C ALA A 202 16.29 -12.19 26.70
N ALA A 203 15.32 -13.10 26.66
CA ALA A 203 14.38 -13.41 27.74
C ALA A 203 14.18 -14.92 27.97
N THR A 204 14.55 -15.36 29.17
CA THR A 204 14.05 -16.57 29.82
C THR A 204 13.41 -16.12 31.13
N ALA A 205 12.08 -16.11 31.19
CA ALA A 205 11.25 -16.01 32.39
C ALA A 205 9.79 -16.24 31.95
N GLY A 206 9.06 -17.26 32.38
CA GLY A 206 9.35 -18.32 33.33
C GLY A 206 8.14 -19.23 33.55
N ALA A 207 8.31 -20.12 34.53
CA ALA A 207 7.28 -20.91 35.23
C ALA A 207 6.82 -22.21 34.58
N THR A 208 7.59 -23.27 34.86
CA THR A 208 7.09 -24.60 35.19
C THR A 208 5.97 -24.52 36.23
N GLY A 209 4.72 -24.53 35.75
CA GLY A 209 3.53 -24.82 36.55
C GLY A 209 3.32 -26.32 36.63
N ALA A 210 3.96 -26.97 37.60
CA ALA A 210 3.58 -28.30 38.07
C ALA A 210 2.33 -28.17 38.95
N ASP A 211 1.19 -27.86 38.33
CA ASP A 211 -0.13 -28.11 38.91
C ASP A 211 -1.08 -28.32 37.73
N GLY A 212 -1.70 -29.49 37.68
CA GLY A 212 -2.48 -30.00 36.56
C GLY A 212 -3.79 -29.25 36.29
N THR A 213 -3.73 -27.94 36.06
CA THR A 213 -4.89 -27.12 35.70
C THR A 213 -4.51 -26.09 34.63
N ASN A 214 -5.04 -26.34 33.42
CA ASN A 214 -5.00 -25.57 32.17
C ASN A 214 -3.70 -25.61 31.35
N GLN A 215 -3.49 -26.77 30.73
CA GLN A 215 -2.60 -26.99 29.58
C GLN A 215 -3.31 -26.59 28.27
N ASP A 216 -3.74 -25.33 28.17
CA ASP A 216 -4.32 -24.82 26.93
C ASP A 216 -3.37 -23.80 26.30
N VAL A 217 -3.33 -23.77 24.97
CA VAL A 217 -2.77 -22.66 24.21
C VAL A 217 -3.79 -21.53 24.25
N LYS A 218 -3.47 -20.44 24.96
CA LYS A 218 -4.35 -19.26 25.01
C LYS A 218 -3.96 -18.30 23.91
N LEU A 219 -4.93 -17.83 23.15
CA LEU A 219 -4.74 -16.80 22.13
C LEU A 219 -5.48 -15.54 22.56
N LYS A 220 -4.77 -14.40 22.61
CA LYS A 220 -5.35 -13.07 22.76
C LYS A 220 -5.43 -12.40 21.39
N ILE A 221 -6.61 -12.35 20.83
CA ILE A 221 -6.90 -11.73 19.54
C ILE A 221 -7.07 -10.24 19.73
N VAL A 222 -6.24 -9.49 19.02
CA VAL A 222 -6.26 -8.03 19.04
C VAL A 222 -6.20 -7.45 17.64
N TYR A 223 -6.84 -6.30 17.46
CA TYR A 223 -6.64 -5.45 16.29
C TYR A 223 -5.99 -4.13 16.71
N ARG A 224 -5.27 -3.50 15.79
CA ARG A 224 -4.62 -2.22 16.04
C ARG A 224 -5.59 -1.09 15.71
N HIS A 225 -5.89 -0.24 16.70
CA HIS A 225 -6.73 0.94 16.55
C HIS A 225 -6.03 2.15 17.17
N ARG A 226 -5.78 3.19 16.37
CA ARG A 226 -5.18 4.47 16.83
C ARG A 226 -3.90 4.29 17.67
N GLY A 227 -3.05 3.33 17.27
CA GLY A 227 -1.80 3.03 17.97
C GLY A 227 -1.94 2.14 19.22
N THR A 228 -3.16 1.79 19.63
CA THR A 228 -3.45 0.85 20.72
C THR A 228 -3.95 -0.49 20.20
N PHE A 229 -3.78 -1.57 20.96
CA PHE A 229 -4.33 -2.88 20.62
C PHE A 229 -5.63 -3.09 21.41
N ALA A 230 -6.73 -3.26 20.69
CA ALA A 230 -8.03 -3.56 21.27
C ALA A 230 -8.32 -5.05 21.10
N ALA A 231 -8.81 -5.69 22.16
CA ALA A 231 -9.32 -7.05 22.10
C ALA A 231 -10.64 -7.08 21.33
N VAL A 232 -10.92 -8.19 20.66
CA VAL A 232 -12.16 -8.35 19.92
C VAL A 232 -12.66 -9.79 20.00
N GLY A 233 -13.99 -9.94 20.12
CA GLY A 233 -14.63 -11.24 20.06
C GLY A 233 -14.71 -11.80 18.64
N GLY A 234 -15.25 -13.00 18.49
CA GLY A 234 -15.39 -13.66 17.19
C GLY A 234 -15.38 -15.17 17.27
N LYS A 235 -14.86 -15.85 16.25
CA LYS A 235 -14.79 -17.31 16.16
C LYS A 235 -13.38 -17.72 15.77
N ALA A 236 -12.76 -18.62 16.50
CA ALA A 236 -11.44 -19.14 16.17
C ALA A 236 -11.55 -20.62 15.78
N GLN A 237 -10.76 -21.03 14.80
CA GLN A 237 -10.59 -22.41 14.38
C GLN A 237 -9.11 -22.78 14.48
N ALA A 238 -8.82 -23.95 15.05
CA ALA A 238 -7.50 -24.56 15.13
C ALA A 238 -7.54 -25.94 14.46
N ASN A 239 -6.52 -26.27 13.68
CA ASN A 239 -6.21 -27.61 13.22
C ASN A 239 -4.93 -28.06 13.91
N PHE A 240 -4.92 -29.29 14.41
CA PHE A 240 -3.78 -29.93 15.03
C PHE A 240 -3.12 -30.79 13.95
N VAL A 241 -1.88 -30.50 13.64
CA VAL A 241 -1.16 -31.04 12.49
C VAL A 241 0.15 -31.66 12.96
N SER A 242 0.54 -32.75 12.31
CA SER A 242 1.82 -33.44 12.56
C SER A 242 2.57 -33.60 11.25
N GLN A 243 3.85 -33.96 11.32
CA GLN A 243 4.64 -34.23 10.10
C GLN A 243 4.07 -35.38 9.24
N SER A 244 3.28 -36.28 9.85
CA SER A 244 2.69 -37.44 9.18
C SER A 244 1.20 -37.31 8.86
N ASP A 245 0.52 -36.28 9.37
CA ASP A 245 -0.91 -36.05 9.19
C ASP A 245 -1.22 -34.55 9.13
N THR A 246 -1.54 -34.07 7.93
CA THR A 246 -1.89 -32.67 7.65
C THR A 246 -3.39 -32.38 7.80
N VAL A 247 -4.21 -33.39 8.14
CA VAL A 247 -5.68 -33.29 8.23
C VAL A 247 -6.17 -33.35 9.68
N GLY A 248 -5.27 -33.38 10.67
CA GLY A 248 -5.54 -33.77 12.04
C GLY A 248 -6.65 -32.99 12.79
N ARG A 249 -6.79 -33.27 14.09
CA ARG A 249 -7.94 -32.85 14.93
C ARG A 249 -8.27 -31.37 14.75
N ARG A 250 -9.56 -31.01 14.74
CA ARG A 250 -10.01 -29.62 14.58
C ARG A 250 -10.81 -29.14 15.78
N GLU A 251 -10.49 -27.95 16.27
CA GLU A 251 -11.25 -27.24 17.29
C GLU A 251 -11.84 -25.94 16.73
N ARG A 252 -13.08 -25.63 17.11
CA ARG A 252 -13.77 -24.38 16.76
C ARG A 252 -14.37 -23.78 18.02
N LEU A 253 -14.00 -22.54 18.33
CA LEU A 253 -14.34 -21.88 19.58
C LEU A 253 -14.85 -20.46 19.33
N GLU A 254 -15.79 -20.00 20.14
CA GLU A 254 -16.17 -18.59 20.18
C GLU A 254 -15.10 -17.83 20.99
N VAL A 255 -14.64 -16.71 20.44
CA VAL A 255 -13.72 -15.77 21.06
C VAL A 255 -14.57 -14.75 21.84
N PRO A 256 -14.44 -14.69 23.18
CA PRO A 256 -15.11 -13.69 23.99
C PRO A 256 -14.71 -12.27 23.58
N THR A 257 -15.52 -11.26 23.93
CA THR A 257 -15.20 -9.84 23.69
C THR A 257 -13.89 -9.38 24.36
N GLY A 258 -13.42 -10.09 25.38
CA GLY A 258 -12.09 -9.91 25.97
C GLY A 258 -10.92 -10.39 25.10
N GLY A 259 -11.22 -10.98 23.93
CA GLY A 259 -10.27 -11.42 22.90
C GLY A 259 -9.50 -12.69 23.24
N ILE A 260 -9.73 -13.32 24.40
CA ILE A 260 -8.95 -14.50 24.82
C ILE A 260 -9.74 -15.78 24.57
N VAL A 261 -9.22 -16.64 23.70
CA VAL A 261 -9.72 -18.00 23.46
C VAL A 261 -8.65 -19.02 23.85
N ALA A 262 -9.05 -20.20 24.31
CA ALA A 262 -8.14 -21.24 24.79
C ALA A 262 -8.38 -22.53 23.99
N PHE A 263 -7.37 -22.99 23.26
CA PHE A 263 -7.38 -24.26 22.53
C PHE A 263 -6.66 -25.32 23.35
N SER A 264 -7.09 -26.58 23.24
CA SER A 264 -6.36 -27.67 23.91
C SER A 264 -4.91 -27.71 23.42
N CYS A 265 -3.97 -28.15 24.25
CA CYS A 265 -2.59 -28.30 23.81
C CYS A 265 -2.39 -29.37 22.75
N PRO A 266 -1.44 -29.17 21.81
CA PRO A 266 -1.10 -30.20 20.83
C PRO A 266 -0.31 -31.33 21.49
N ASP A 267 -0.46 -32.55 20.96
CA ASP A 267 0.29 -33.71 21.44
C ASP A 267 1.78 -33.63 21.05
N GLU A 268 2.59 -34.59 21.52
CA GLU A 268 4.01 -34.63 21.17
C GLU A 268 4.21 -34.83 19.65
N GLY A 269 4.95 -33.92 19.01
CA GLY A 269 5.16 -33.93 17.56
C GLY A 269 4.04 -33.29 16.74
N GLU A 270 3.02 -32.73 17.40
CA GLU A 270 1.98 -31.92 16.78
C GLU A 270 2.24 -30.41 16.98
N TRP A 271 1.70 -29.61 16.07
CA TRP A 271 1.53 -28.17 16.22
C TRP A 271 0.11 -27.76 15.87
N ILE A 272 -0.31 -26.59 16.34
CA ILE A 272 -1.62 -26.02 16.03
C ILE A 272 -1.45 -24.98 14.94
N GLU A 273 -2.22 -25.07 13.87
CA GLU A 273 -2.42 -24.01 12.87
C GLU A 273 -3.87 -23.53 12.91
N GLY A 274 -4.10 -22.23 12.93
CA GLY A 274 -5.47 -21.76 13.00
C GLY A 274 -5.78 -20.43 12.34
N THR A 275 -7.07 -20.17 12.24
CA THR A 275 -7.65 -18.93 11.73
C THR A 275 -8.63 -18.37 12.73
N VAL A 276 -8.65 -17.05 12.87
CA VAL A 276 -9.64 -16.33 13.67
C VAL A 276 -10.55 -15.56 12.74
N LYS A 277 -11.85 -15.49 13.03
CA LYS A 277 -12.89 -14.75 12.32
C LYS A 277 -13.50 -13.75 13.29
N VAL A 278 -13.35 -12.46 13.01
CA VAL A 278 -13.91 -11.39 13.87
C VAL A 278 -15.17 -10.82 13.21
N PRO A 279 -16.34 -10.78 13.90
CA PRO A 279 -17.57 -10.19 13.38
C PRO A 279 -17.44 -8.68 13.22
N SER A 280 -18.28 -8.11 12.36
CA SER A 280 -18.32 -6.68 12.17
C SER A 280 -18.70 -5.96 13.47
N THR A 281 -17.95 -4.91 13.79
CA THR A 281 -18.20 -3.99 14.90
C THR A 281 -18.28 -2.56 14.35
N THR A 282 -18.73 -1.60 15.15
CA THR A 282 -18.68 -0.17 14.77
C THR A 282 -17.25 0.30 14.42
N GLU A 283 -16.25 -0.41 14.92
CA GLU A 283 -14.82 -0.15 14.72
C GLU A 283 -14.20 -1.03 13.61
N VAL A 284 -14.86 -2.12 13.22
CA VAL A 284 -14.43 -3.10 12.22
C VAL A 284 -15.61 -3.42 11.31
N ALA A 285 -15.81 -2.70 10.21
CA ALA A 285 -16.90 -2.95 9.26
C ALA A 285 -16.53 -4.03 8.22
N ALA A 286 -16.02 -5.16 8.70
CA ALA A 286 -15.80 -6.34 7.89
C ALA A 286 -16.61 -7.46 8.52
N ASP A 287 -17.33 -8.24 7.72
CA ASP A 287 -17.99 -9.42 8.26
C ASP A 287 -16.94 -10.42 8.83
N TYR A 288 -15.66 -10.30 8.45
CA TYR A 288 -14.54 -11.16 8.89
C TYR A 288 -13.16 -10.46 8.85
N LEU A 289 -12.35 -10.57 9.91
CA LEU A 289 -10.88 -10.41 9.88
C LEU A 289 -10.20 -11.75 10.14
N ILE A 290 -9.22 -12.14 9.30
CA ILE A 290 -8.45 -13.39 9.46
C ILE A 290 -7.08 -13.14 10.09
N GLY A 291 -6.89 -13.63 11.31
CA GLY A 291 -5.57 -13.81 11.94
C GLY A 291 -5.12 -15.26 11.79
N ARG A 292 -3.85 -15.50 11.42
CA ARG A 292 -3.24 -16.84 11.41
C ARG A 292 -2.33 -17.01 12.61
N PHE A 293 -2.27 -18.21 13.16
CA PHE A 293 -1.37 -18.54 14.27
C PHE A 293 -0.82 -19.95 14.15
N GLU A 294 0.39 -20.12 14.68
CA GLU A 294 1.06 -21.39 14.90
C GLU A 294 1.43 -21.49 16.38
N ALA A 295 1.22 -22.64 16.99
CA ALA A 295 1.60 -22.90 18.39
C ALA A 295 2.02 -24.35 18.60
N ASN A 296 3.08 -24.56 19.36
CA ASN A 296 3.60 -25.88 19.71
C ASN A 296 3.23 -26.25 21.14
N ARG A 297 3.52 -27.49 21.51
CA ARG A 297 3.31 -27.98 22.89
C ARG A 297 4.07 -27.18 23.94
N ASP A 298 5.21 -26.58 23.58
CA ASP A 298 5.96 -25.73 24.51
C ASP A 298 5.27 -24.39 24.79
N ASP A 299 4.28 -24.00 23.97
CA ASP A 299 3.50 -22.77 24.15
C ASP A 299 2.29 -22.96 25.09
N CYS A 300 2.12 -24.18 25.61
CA CYS A 300 1.06 -24.55 26.54
C CYS A 300 1.14 -23.79 27.87
N GLY A 301 0.02 -23.17 28.26
CA GLY A 301 -0.03 -22.32 29.44
C GLY A 301 0.37 -20.87 29.18
N GLU A 302 0.95 -20.55 28.01
CA GLU A 302 1.20 -19.18 27.58
C GLU A 302 -0.02 -18.55 26.89
N THR A 303 -0.09 -17.21 26.93
CA THR A 303 -1.04 -16.44 26.12
C THR A 303 -0.33 -15.78 24.95
N ARG A 304 -0.59 -16.27 23.74
CA ARG A 304 -0.06 -15.75 22.48
C ARG A 304 -0.95 -14.63 21.96
N VAL A 305 -0.38 -13.48 21.61
CA VAL A 305 -1.14 -12.37 21.04
C VAL A 305 -1.23 -12.54 19.52
N ILE A 306 -2.45 -12.67 19.00
CA ILE A 306 -2.72 -12.76 17.56
C ILE A 306 -3.17 -11.40 17.06
N TYR A 307 -2.34 -10.80 16.22
CA TYR A 307 -2.65 -9.54 15.56
C TYR A 307 -3.49 -9.82 14.31
N THR A 308 -4.77 -9.44 14.33
CA THR A 308 -5.55 -9.39 13.08
C THR A 308 -4.97 -8.28 12.21
N ARG A 309 -4.76 -8.56 10.92
CA ARG A 309 -4.06 -7.64 9.99
C ARG A 309 -4.93 -6.42 9.61
N SER A 310 -5.14 -5.50 10.55
CA SER A 310 -5.83 -4.22 10.32
C SER A 310 -5.19 -3.39 9.21
N ASP A 311 -3.89 -3.59 8.98
CA ASP A 311 -3.08 -2.85 8.01
C ASP A 311 -3.56 -3.03 6.56
N TYR A 312 -4.30 -4.11 6.27
CA TYR A 312 -4.89 -4.39 4.95
C TYR A 312 -6.35 -3.93 4.84
N TYR A 313 -7.10 -4.01 5.94
CA TYR A 313 -8.52 -3.65 5.94
C TYR A 313 -8.76 -2.15 6.01
N LEU A 314 -8.09 -1.46 6.94
CA LEU A 314 -8.34 -0.04 7.20
C LEU A 314 -8.19 0.83 5.95
N PRO A 315 -7.18 0.62 5.08
CA PRO A 315 -7.07 1.43 3.87
C PRO A 315 -8.24 1.26 2.90
N TRP A 316 -8.68 0.01 2.68
CA TRP A 316 -9.83 -0.27 1.82
C TRP A 316 -11.10 0.41 2.35
N LYS A 317 -11.41 0.19 3.64
CA LYS A 317 -12.59 0.78 4.31
C LYS A 317 -12.55 2.29 4.20
N ASN A 318 -11.43 2.89 4.59
CA ASN A 318 -11.29 4.34 4.61
C ASN A 318 -11.35 4.91 3.20
N LEU A 319 -10.76 4.28 2.17
CA LEU A 319 -10.91 4.73 0.79
C LEU A 319 -12.39 4.71 0.35
N ASN A 320 -13.13 3.63 0.61
CA ASN A 320 -14.56 3.57 0.29
C ASN A 320 -15.40 4.60 1.05
N ASP A 321 -15.02 4.92 2.29
CA ASP A 321 -15.73 5.91 3.11
C ASP A 321 -15.43 7.35 2.69
N VAL A 322 -14.23 7.65 2.19
CA VAL A 322 -13.78 9.03 1.93
C VAL A 322 -13.95 9.46 0.47
N ILE A 323 -13.80 8.53 -0.48
CA ILE A 323 -13.87 8.84 -1.92
C ILE A 323 -15.23 9.48 -2.29
N PRO A 324 -16.39 8.91 -1.92
CA PRO A 324 -17.68 9.51 -2.29
C PRO A 324 -17.86 10.93 -1.74
N LYS A 325 -17.34 11.23 -0.54
CA LYS A 325 -17.42 12.56 0.08
C LYS A 325 -16.57 13.57 -0.69
N ILE A 326 -15.34 13.18 -1.00
CA ILE A 326 -14.40 13.99 -1.79
C ILE A 326 -14.99 14.26 -3.18
N ASP A 327 -15.46 13.21 -3.87
CA ASP A 327 -16.08 13.31 -5.20
C ASP A 327 -17.32 14.21 -5.17
N SER A 328 -18.15 14.11 -4.11
CA SER A 328 -19.35 14.94 -3.95
C SER A 328 -19.01 16.42 -3.75
N VAL A 329 -17.97 16.76 -2.97
CA VAL A 329 -17.60 18.17 -2.73
C VAL A 329 -16.98 18.79 -3.97
N PHE A 330 -16.05 18.09 -4.63
CA PHE A 330 -15.38 18.61 -5.81
C PHE A 330 -16.18 18.43 -7.10
N GLY A 331 -17.23 17.63 -7.12
CA GLY A 331 -18.01 17.33 -8.32
C GLY A 331 -17.18 16.66 -9.43
N TYR A 332 -16.12 15.94 -9.04
CA TYR A 332 -15.22 15.20 -9.93
C TYR A 332 -14.97 13.81 -9.36
N SER A 333 -15.00 12.81 -10.23
CA SER A 333 -14.51 11.48 -9.89
C SER A 333 -13.33 11.13 -10.79
N ARG A 334 -12.29 10.50 -10.21
CA ARG A 334 -11.24 9.84 -11.00
C ARG A 334 -11.58 8.40 -11.39
N GLY A 335 -12.74 7.90 -10.97
CA GLY A 335 -13.05 6.48 -10.99
C GLY A 335 -12.15 5.70 -10.03
N ALA A 336 -11.85 4.46 -10.36
CA ALA A 336 -11.10 3.60 -9.45
C ALA A 336 -9.64 4.03 -9.23
N VAL A 337 -9.16 3.86 -8.00
CA VAL A 337 -7.76 4.05 -7.62
C VAL A 337 -7.12 2.72 -7.27
N LYS A 338 -5.89 2.50 -7.74
CA LYS A 338 -5.10 1.35 -7.31
C LYS A 338 -4.55 1.63 -5.92
N TRP A 339 -4.53 0.61 -5.08
CA TRP A 339 -3.89 0.72 -3.77
C TRP A 339 -3.15 -0.58 -3.44
N ARG A 340 -2.25 -0.49 -2.47
CA ARG A 340 -1.60 -1.64 -1.84
C ARG A 340 -1.16 -1.28 -0.44
N THR A 341 -0.74 -2.29 0.31
CA THR A 341 -0.11 -2.12 1.61
C THR A 341 1.33 -2.62 1.60
N ARG A 342 2.18 -1.95 2.36
CA ARG A 342 3.56 -2.33 2.64
C ARG A 342 3.79 -2.19 4.14
N ALA A 343 3.15 -3.08 4.91
CA ALA A 343 3.13 -3.04 6.37
C ALA A 343 4.50 -3.23 7.04
N THR A 344 5.52 -3.65 6.28
CA THR A 344 6.90 -3.77 6.76
C THR A 344 7.70 -2.47 6.68
N GLU A 345 7.25 -1.49 5.89
CA GLU A 345 7.98 -0.24 5.66
C GLU A 345 7.54 0.85 6.65
N ASN A 346 8.50 1.44 7.38
CA ASN A 346 8.26 2.47 8.41
C ASN A 346 8.02 3.89 7.84
N GLU A 347 7.91 4.04 6.51
CA GLU A 347 7.71 5.34 5.88
C GLU A 347 6.23 5.79 5.96
N GLY A 348 5.96 7.05 5.60
CA GLY A 348 4.59 7.55 5.45
C GLY A 348 3.89 6.95 4.23
N SER A 349 2.56 6.86 4.28
CA SER A 349 1.76 6.53 3.10
C SER A 349 2.04 7.51 1.96
N SER A 350 1.81 7.07 0.72
CA SER A 350 2.07 7.92 -0.44
C SER A 350 1.27 7.48 -1.66
N TYR A 351 0.79 8.44 -2.44
CA TYR A 351 0.36 8.23 -3.81
C TYR A 351 1.55 8.35 -4.79
N ASN A 352 1.74 7.33 -5.62
CA ASN A 352 2.72 7.33 -6.69
C ASN A 352 2.03 7.54 -8.05
N ARG A 353 2.30 8.69 -8.68
CA ARG A 353 1.72 9.06 -9.98
C ARG A 353 2.16 8.19 -11.16
N PHE A 354 3.35 7.58 -11.10
CA PHE A 354 3.88 6.76 -12.21
C PHE A 354 3.20 5.39 -12.26
N TYR A 355 2.86 4.83 -11.09
CA TYR A 355 2.10 3.59 -10.99
C TYR A 355 0.59 3.83 -10.84
N ASP A 356 0.16 5.09 -10.72
CA ASP A 356 -1.21 5.50 -10.39
C ASP A 356 -1.78 4.72 -9.19
N ARG A 357 -0.98 4.66 -8.11
CA ARG A 357 -1.23 3.76 -6.96
C ARG A 357 -0.96 4.43 -5.62
N ILE A 358 -1.88 4.26 -4.68
CA ILE A 358 -1.69 4.58 -3.27
C ILE A 358 -0.96 3.42 -2.59
N THR A 359 0.10 3.72 -1.84
CA THR A 359 0.79 2.73 -0.99
C THR A 359 0.59 3.13 0.46
N PHE A 360 -0.13 2.30 1.20
CA PHE A 360 -0.29 2.44 2.64
C PHE A 360 0.81 1.68 3.36
N ARG A 361 1.44 2.31 4.34
CA ARG A 361 2.62 1.77 5.01
C ARG A 361 2.36 1.49 6.48
N LYS A 362 3.34 0.99 7.23
CA LYS A 362 3.18 0.59 8.64
C LYS A 362 2.63 1.70 9.55
N THR A 363 2.88 2.95 9.19
CA THR A 363 2.42 4.14 9.93
C THR A 363 1.03 4.60 9.50
N TYR A 364 0.33 3.85 8.65
CA TYR A 364 -1.05 4.15 8.27
C TYR A 364 -2.04 3.76 9.37
N TYR A 365 -2.94 4.67 9.76
CA TYR A 365 -3.97 4.38 10.75
C TYR A 365 -5.20 5.29 10.70
N SER A 366 -5.33 6.17 9.71
CA SER A 366 -6.33 7.24 9.74
C SER A 366 -7.12 7.31 8.43
N ALA A 367 -8.40 7.66 8.55
CA ALA A 367 -9.24 7.92 7.38
C ALA A 367 -8.76 9.18 6.66
N TRP A 368 -8.24 10.14 7.43
CA TRP A 368 -7.59 11.33 6.91
C TRP A 368 -6.44 11.00 5.96
N THR A 369 -5.54 10.06 6.31
CA THR A 369 -4.44 9.69 5.41
C THR A 369 -4.95 9.05 4.12
N ALA A 370 -6.00 8.22 4.17
CA ALA A 370 -6.59 7.68 2.94
C ALA A 370 -7.18 8.78 2.05
N ALA A 371 -7.88 9.73 2.67
CA ALA A 371 -8.44 10.90 1.99
C ALA A 371 -7.34 11.80 1.40
N HIS A 372 -6.24 12.04 2.13
CA HIS A 372 -5.08 12.80 1.67
C HIS A 372 -4.42 12.14 0.45
N GLU A 373 -4.10 10.83 0.54
CA GLU A 373 -3.51 10.13 -0.60
C GLU A 373 -4.46 10.05 -1.80
N TYR A 374 -5.77 9.94 -1.56
CA TYR A 374 -6.76 10.05 -2.62
C TYR A 374 -6.82 11.46 -3.21
N GLY A 375 -6.62 12.51 -2.43
CA GLY A 375 -6.46 13.89 -2.90
C GLY A 375 -5.36 14.01 -3.95
N HIS A 376 -4.17 13.46 -3.67
CA HIS A 376 -3.10 13.37 -4.67
C HIS A 376 -3.52 12.60 -5.91
N ALA A 377 -4.24 11.49 -5.72
CA ALA A 377 -4.73 10.63 -6.79
C ALA A 377 -5.75 11.34 -7.70
N LEU A 378 -6.71 12.07 -7.11
CA LEU A 378 -7.74 12.86 -7.79
C LEU A 378 -7.09 14.02 -8.56
N HIS A 379 -6.18 14.74 -7.90
CA HIS A 379 -5.40 15.80 -8.51
C HIS A 379 -4.69 15.30 -9.78
N ASN A 380 -3.97 14.19 -9.67
CA ASN A 380 -3.19 13.67 -10.79
C ASN A 380 -4.07 13.25 -11.99
N LYS A 381 -5.20 12.57 -11.75
CA LYS A 381 -5.96 11.93 -12.84
C LYS A 381 -7.17 12.73 -13.33
N ALA A 382 -7.89 13.39 -12.44
CA ALA A 382 -9.14 14.08 -12.78
C ALA A 382 -8.95 15.60 -12.99
N LEU A 383 -7.97 16.20 -12.31
CA LEU A 383 -7.84 17.65 -12.20
C LEU A 383 -6.63 18.23 -12.95
N GLY A 384 -6.04 17.53 -13.91
CA GLY A 384 -5.05 18.11 -14.83
C GLY A 384 -3.58 17.80 -14.56
N GLY A 385 -3.29 16.74 -13.79
CA GLY A 385 -1.94 16.18 -13.65
C GLY A 385 -1.19 16.67 -12.42
N GLY A 386 -0.51 15.73 -11.75
CA GLY A 386 0.34 15.99 -10.59
C GLY A 386 1.77 16.32 -11.01
N TRP A 387 2.37 17.30 -10.36
CA TRP A 387 3.68 17.83 -10.73
C TRP A 387 4.83 17.07 -10.06
N ASP A 388 6.03 17.12 -10.67
CA ASP A 388 7.27 16.80 -9.94
C ASP A 388 7.53 17.94 -8.97
N ALA A 389 7.00 17.84 -7.75
CA ALA A 389 7.45 18.66 -6.67
C ALA A 389 8.90 18.26 -6.36
N GLY A 390 9.82 19.24 -6.31
CA GLY A 390 11.25 18.98 -6.16
C GLY A 390 11.60 18.23 -4.86
N SER A 391 12.88 17.95 -4.64
CA SER A 391 13.37 17.13 -3.52
C SER A 391 12.92 17.59 -2.12
N LYS A 392 12.57 18.87 -1.96
CA LYS A 392 12.02 19.42 -0.72
C LYS A 392 10.65 18.82 -0.35
N CYS A 393 9.86 18.43 -1.35
CA CYS A 393 8.55 17.83 -1.13
C CYS A 393 8.61 16.36 -0.69
N THR A 394 9.74 15.71 -0.96
CA THR A 394 9.99 14.31 -0.58
C THR A 394 10.89 14.19 0.66
N SER A 395 11.25 15.30 1.30
CA SER A 395 12.12 15.30 2.48
C SER A 395 11.41 14.72 3.70
N ARG A 396 12.13 13.90 4.49
CA ARG A 396 11.63 13.39 5.78
C ARG A 396 11.49 14.47 6.84
N ASP A 397 12.19 15.59 6.69
CA ASP A 397 12.13 16.73 7.63
C ASP A 397 10.96 17.67 7.34
N ARG A 398 10.23 17.45 6.24
CA ARG A 398 9.08 18.26 5.85
C ARG A 398 7.99 18.20 6.92
N ARG A 399 7.45 19.37 7.28
CA ARG A 399 6.27 19.51 8.14
C ARG A 399 5.24 20.34 7.40
N TYR A 400 3.97 19.96 7.54
CA TYR A 400 2.83 20.62 6.90
C TYR A 400 2.70 22.12 7.27
N ASN A 401 3.18 22.50 8.45
CA ASN A 401 3.16 23.85 8.99
C ASN A 401 4.49 24.62 8.84
N GLN A 402 5.39 24.15 7.98
CA GLN A 402 6.67 24.79 7.72
C GLN A 402 6.79 25.22 6.25
N PRO A 403 7.54 26.30 5.97
CA PRO A 403 7.79 26.73 4.60
C PRO A 403 8.49 25.66 3.75
N THR A 404 7.91 25.36 2.59
CA THR A 404 8.47 24.51 1.54
C THR A 404 8.75 25.34 0.28
N ASP A 405 8.22 24.96 -0.87
CA ASP A 405 8.11 25.79 -2.05
C ASP A 405 6.65 25.87 -2.49
N TYR A 406 6.28 26.88 -3.28
CA TYR A 406 4.88 27.10 -3.67
C TYR A 406 4.25 25.95 -4.47
N LEU A 407 5.07 25.09 -5.08
CA LEU A 407 4.63 23.94 -5.85
C LEU A 407 4.28 22.78 -4.91
N CYS A 408 5.17 22.49 -3.96
CA CYS A 408 4.95 21.48 -2.92
C CYS A 408 3.78 21.86 -2.01
N ALA A 409 3.79 23.09 -1.48
CA ALA A 409 2.72 23.62 -0.65
C ALA A 409 1.36 23.49 -1.34
N PHE A 410 1.32 23.77 -2.64
CA PHE A 410 0.09 23.69 -3.41
C PHE A 410 -0.41 22.26 -3.64
N LYS A 411 0.51 21.35 -3.99
CA LYS A 411 0.21 19.93 -4.17
C LYS A 411 -0.32 19.29 -2.89
N GLU A 412 0.33 19.59 -1.78
CA GLU A 412 0.13 18.91 -0.51
C GLU A 412 -0.99 19.57 0.28
N GLY A 413 -1.12 20.90 0.25
CA GLY A 413 -2.28 21.59 0.82
C GLY A 413 -3.61 21.23 0.15
N PHE A 414 -3.63 20.97 -1.16
CA PHE A 414 -4.82 20.40 -1.81
C PHE A 414 -5.17 19.01 -1.25
N ALA A 415 -4.16 18.15 -1.10
CA ALA A 415 -4.35 16.81 -0.54
C ALA A 415 -4.76 16.87 0.94
N ASP A 416 -4.22 17.80 1.72
CA ASP A 416 -4.58 18.03 3.11
C ASP A 416 -6.04 18.46 3.26
N TYR A 417 -6.49 19.37 2.40
CA TYR A 417 -7.90 19.77 2.35
C TYR A 417 -8.81 18.61 1.94
N ALA A 418 -8.43 17.81 0.93
CA ALA A 418 -9.15 16.58 0.59
C ALA A 418 -9.21 15.60 1.77
N GLY A 419 -8.12 15.51 2.56
CA GLY A 419 -8.03 14.81 3.84
C GLY A 419 -9.17 15.19 4.79
N ASN A 420 -9.36 16.49 5.01
CA ASN A 420 -10.41 17.02 5.89
C ASN A 420 -11.82 16.84 5.32
N VAL A 421 -12.01 16.98 4.01
CA VAL A 421 -13.30 16.71 3.35
C VAL A 421 -13.70 15.24 3.52
N GLY A 422 -12.76 14.32 3.27
CA GLY A 422 -13.01 12.88 3.37
C GLY A 422 -13.24 12.41 4.80
N ALA A 423 -12.48 12.97 5.75
CA ALA A 423 -12.44 12.54 7.15
C ALA A 423 -12.55 13.71 8.14
N PRO A 424 -13.69 14.44 8.18
CA PRO A 424 -13.84 15.65 9.00
C PRO A 424 -13.74 15.41 10.51
N ASN A 425 -13.97 14.18 10.96
CA ASN A 425 -13.86 13.80 12.38
C ASN A 425 -12.44 13.36 12.79
N ASP A 426 -11.54 13.25 11.82
CA ASP A 426 -10.16 12.82 12.01
C ASP A 426 -9.27 14.06 11.98
N LEU A 427 -9.36 14.84 13.07
CA LEU A 427 -8.78 16.18 13.21
C LEU A 427 -7.24 16.13 13.37
N VAL A 428 -6.53 15.54 12.41
CA VAL A 428 -5.07 15.51 12.38
C VAL A 428 -4.49 16.94 12.43
N PHE A 429 -5.23 17.91 11.89
CA PHE A 429 -4.85 19.32 11.78
C PHE A 429 -5.83 20.30 12.45
N GLY A 430 -6.72 19.86 13.36
CA GLY A 430 -7.70 20.77 13.99
C GLY A 430 -8.62 21.48 12.98
N SER A 431 -9.15 22.67 13.32
CA SER A 431 -9.84 23.53 12.33
C SER A 431 -8.83 24.44 11.63
N TRP A 432 -8.90 24.45 10.29
CA TRP A 432 -8.03 25.27 9.45
C TRP A 432 -8.18 26.76 9.75
N GLU A 433 -9.36 27.19 10.20
CA GLU A 433 -9.67 28.55 10.64
C GLU A 433 -8.66 29.08 11.68
N LYS A 434 -8.15 28.20 12.55
CA LYS A 434 -7.22 28.55 13.64
C LYS A 434 -5.77 28.31 13.29
N GLN A 435 -5.51 27.71 12.13
CA GLN A 435 -4.18 27.29 11.69
C GLN A 435 -3.68 28.16 10.54
N HIS A 436 -3.54 29.46 10.80
CA HIS A 436 -2.67 30.30 9.99
C HIS A 436 -1.25 30.25 10.55
N TYR A 437 -0.28 29.97 9.69
CA TYR A 437 1.12 29.96 10.07
C TYR A 437 1.86 31.07 9.33
N ASP A 438 2.43 32.00 10.10
CA ASP A 438 3.26 33.07 9.55
C ASP A 438 4.60 32.49 9.09
N ALA A 439 4.90 32.56 7.80
CA ALA A 439 6.24 32.30 7.32
C ALA A 439 7.14 33.48 7.71
N ALA A 440 8.28 33.20 8.36
CA ALA A 440 9.23 34.23 8.83
C ALA A 440 9.77 35.18 7.73
N ASN A 441 9.47 34.92 6.46
CA ASN A 441 9.88 35.69 5.29
C ASN A 441 8.70 36.17 4.41
N GLY A 442 7.46 36.17 4.93
CA GLY A 442 6.27 36.60 4.19
C GLY A 442 5.97 35.72 2.98
N LYS A 443 6.20 34.41 3.11
CA LYS A 443 5.97 33.41 2.06
C LYS A 443 4.91 32.40 2.49
N ASP A 444 3.77 32.90 2.94
CA ASP A 444 2.75 32.08 3.59
C ASP A 444 2.18 31.03 2.62
N GLY A 445 2.12 31.33 1.32
CA GLY A 445 1.80 30.37 0.27
C GLY A 445 2.81 29.23 0.06
N THR A 446 3.90 29.17 0.83
CA THR A 446 4.83 28.03 0.85
C THR A 446 4.52 27.02 1.96
N ILE A 447 3.48 27.24 2.76
CA ILE A 447 3.07 26.35 3.84
C ILE A 447 1.84 25.55 3.39
N GLU A 448 1.88 24.22 3.57
CA GLU A 448 0.84 23.30 3.11
C GLU A 448 -0.49 23.56 3.81
N ALA A 449 -0.44 23.76 5.13
CA ALA A 449 -1.59 24.12 5.96
C ALA A 449 -2.30 25.39 5.47
N ASN A 450 -1.55 26.43 5.12
CA ASN A 450 -2.08 27.70 4.64
C ASN A 450 -2.80 27.55 3.29
N VAL A 451 -2.27 26.68 2.42
CA VAL A 451 -2.96 26.32 1.17
C VAL A 451 -4.23 25.51 1.46
N ALA A 452 -4.20 24.58 2.41
CA ALA A 452 -5.38 23.81 2.79
C ALA A 452 -6.49 24.73 3.35
N ALA A 453 -6.11 25.72 4.16
CA ALA A 453 -6.99 26.77 4.67
C ALA A 453 -7.58 27.63 3.55
N LEU A 454 -6.79 28.01 2.53
CA LEU A 454 -7.34 28.66 1.33
C LEU A 454 -8.46 27.83 0.68
N PHE A 455 -8.29 26.52 0.52
CA PHE A 455 -9.36 25.69 -0.04
C PHE A 455 -10.58 25.57 0.88
N HIS A 456 -10.37 25.61 2.20
CA HIS A 456 -11.44 25.63 3.18
C HIS A 456 -12.31 26.89 3.03
N ASP A 457 -11.71 28.06 3.20
CA ASP A 457 -12.40 29.36 3.15
C ASP A 457 -13.04 29.66 1.78
N LEU A 458 -12.53 29.04 0.70
CA LEU A 458 -13.14 29.16 -0.62
C LEU A 458 -14.45 28.36 -0.76
N ILE A 459 -14.63 27.29 0.01
CA ILE A 459 -15.65 26.24 -0.23
C ILE A 459 -16.64 26.10 0.92
N ASP A 460 -16.26 26.46 2.15
CA ASP A 460 -17.14 26.36 3.30
C ASP A 460 -18.41 27.22 3.18
N ASP A 461 -19.27 27.19 4.19
CA ASP A 461 -20.56 27.87 4.16
C ASP A 461 -20.47 29.37 4.50
N GLY A 462 -19.26 29.95 4.57
CA GLY A 462 -19.03 31.38 4.83
C GLY A 462 -19.58 31.86 6.17
N ARG A 463 -19.80 30.95 7.13
CA ARG A 463 -20.36 31.29 8.44
C ARG A 463 -19.32 31.86 9.39
N GLU A 464 -18.05 31.78 9.05
CA GLU A 464 -16.95 32.21 9.89
C GLU A 464 -16.65 33.70 9.70
N SER A 465 -16.19 34.35 10.76
CA SER A 465 -15.89 35.78 10.70
C SER A 465 -14.62 36.02 9.87
N GLY A 466 -14.77 36.70 8.73
CA GLY A 466 -13.66 37.03 7.84
C GLY A 466 -13.65 36.24 6.53
N ASP A 467 -14.55 35.26 6.40
CA ASP A 467 -14.74 34.53 5.16
C ASP A 467 -15.72 35.30 4.29
N LEU A 468 -15.21 35.79 3.16
CA LEU A 468 -16.01 36.53 2.19
C LEU A 468 -16.46 35.64 1.04
N THR A 469 -16.06 34.37 1.05
CA THR A 469 -16.33 33.41 -0.03
C THR A 469 -17.05 32.18 0.50
N SER A 470 -17.93 31.63 -0.34
CA SER A 470 -18.59 30.36 -0.13
C SER A 470 -18.99 29.84 -1.52
N TYR A 471 -18.03 29.25 -2.22
CA TYR A 471 -18.24 28.80 -3.58
C TYR A 471 -18.44 27.29 -3.64
N PRO A 472 -19.25 26.78 -4.60
CA PRO A 472 -19.35 25.34 -4.79
C PRO A 472 -17.96 24.73 -5.00
N GLY A 473 -17.62 23.66 -4.28
CA GLY A 473 -16.33 22.98 -4.44
C GLY A 473 -16.04 22.55 -5.89
N LYS A 474 -17.10 22.25 -6.65
CA LYS A 474 -17.02 22.03 -8.09
C LYS A 474 -16.47 23.22 -8.88
N TYR A 475 -16.88 24.45 -8.57
CA TYR A 475 -16.33 25.64 -9.24
C TYR A 475 -14.83 25.77 -8.98
N ILE A 476 -14.41 25.59 -7.72
CA ILE A 476 -13.00 25.64 -7.34
C ILE A 476 -12.20 24.54 -8.06
N ALA A 477 -12.75 23.32 -8.15
CA ALA A 477 -12.15 22.24 -8.91
C ALA A 477 -12.12 22.48 -10.43
N ASP A 478 -13.13 23.15 -11.01
CA ASP A 478 -13.18 23.53 -12.43
C ASP A 478 -12.07 24.55 -12.75
N VAL A 479 -11.89 25.57 -11.90
CA VAL A 479 -10.78 26.53 -12.02
C VAL A 479 -9.46 25.78 -11.90
N PHE A 480 -9.32 24.96 -10.87
CA PHE A 480 -8.11 24.18 -10.63
C PHE A 480 -7.79 23.32 -11.84
N LYS A 481 -8.74 22.58 -12.40
CA LYS A 481 -8.51 21.69 -13.56
C LYS A 481 -8.15 22.43 -14.85
N SER A 482 -8.81 23.56 -15.11
CA SER A 482 -8.77 24.22 -16.42
C SER A 482 -7.80 25.40 -16.50
N CYS A 483 -7.21 25.82 -15.37
CA CYS A 483 -6.31 26.98 -15.30
C CYS A 483 -5.00 26.75 -16.06
N TRP A 484 -4.74 27.65 -17.01
CA TRP A 484 -3.47 27.82 -17.69
C TRP A 484 -2.95 29.23 -17.46
N VAL A 485 -1.66 29.35 -17.21
CA VAL A 485 -0.95 30.61 -17.07
C VAL A 485 0.02 30.81 -18.23
N THR A 486 0.19 32.06 -18.66
CA THR A 486 1.22 32.45 -19.63
C THR A 486 2.19 33.39 -18.94
N ASN A 487 3.48 33.04 -18.90
CA ASN A 487 4.48 33.89 -18.27
C ASN A 487 4.88 35.08 -19.16
N SER A 488 5.75 35.96 -18.65
CA SER A 488 6.27 37.12 -19.39
C SER A 488 6.97 36.76 -20.71
N ALA A 489 7.58 35.57 -20.79
CA ALA A 489 8.20 35.03 -22.00
C ALA A 489 7.19 34.45 -23.01
N GLY A 490 5.88 34.52 -22.74
CA GLY A 490 4.84 33.95 -23.60
C GLY A 490 4.72 32.43 -23.50
N ARG A 491 5.44 31.78 -22.58
CA ARG A 491 5.34 30.34 -22.36
C ARG A 491 4.06 30.04 -21.58
N ARG A 492 3.21 29.24 -22.19
CA ARG A 492 1.99 28.70 -21.56
C ARG A 492 2.33 27.45 -20.75
N SER A 493 1.87 27.40 -19.51
CA SER A 493 1.95 26.23 -18.64
C SER A 493 0.63 26.02 -17.91
N HIS A 494 0.36 24.76 -17.55
CA HIS A 494 -0.73 24.46 -16.63
C HIS A 494 -0.41 25.10 -15.27
N ARG A 495 -1.42 25.40 -14.44
CA ARG A 495 -1.16 25.91 -13.07
C ARG A 495 -0.24 24.92 -12.35
N ASN A 496 0.83 25.41 -11.74
CA ASN A 496 1.76 24.53 -11.03
C ASN A 496 1.91 24.93 -9.56
N LYS A 497 1.46 26.11 -9.14
CA LYS A 497 1.69 26.64 -7.80
C LYS A 497 0.49 27.45 -7.35
N VAL A 498 0.37 27.66 -6.05
CA VAL A 498 -0.77 28.41 -5.47
C VAL A 498 -0.89 29.82 -6.07
N SER A 499 0.23 30.48 -6.38
CA SER A 499 0.27 31.77 -7.08
C SER A 499 -0.43 31.74 -8.45
N ASP A 500 -0.21 30.69 -9.26
CA ASP A 500 -0.87 30.54 -10.57
C ASP A 500 -2.38 30.35 -10.40
N PHE A 501 -2.76 29.59 -9.36
CA PHE A 501 -4.15 29.29 -9.05
C PHE A 501 -4.92 30.52 -8.56
N VAL A 502 -4.33 31.31 -7.68
CA VAL A 502 -4.87 32.61 -7.24
C VAL A 502 -5.14 33.53 -8.43
N TRP A 503 -4.22 33.60 -9.39
CA TRP A 503 -4.42 34.35 -10.62
C TRP A 503 -5.65 33.91 -11.42
N CYS A 504 -5.86 32.61 -11.56
CA CYS A 504 -7.03 32.06 -12.24
C CYS A 504 -8.33 32.25 -11.45
N LEU A 505 -8.29 32.17 -10.12
CA LEU A 505 -9.46 32.39 -9.27
C LEU A 505 -9.95 33.83 -9.36
N GLU A 506 -9.05 34.81 -9.18
CA GLU A 506 -9.44 36.22 -9.08
C GLU A 506 -9.73 36.86 -10.44
N LYS A 507 -9.06 36.43 -11.52
CA LYS A 507 -9.14 36.97 -12.90
C LYS A 507 -8.85 38.48 -13.06
N ARG A 508 -8.55 39.19 -11.97
CA ARG A 508 -8.24 40.64 -11.91
C ARG A 508 -7.15 40.93 -10.88
N VAL A 509 -6.17 40.04 -10.77
CA VAL A 509 -5.07 40.19 -9.81
C VAL A 509 -4.29 41.48 -10.10
N ASP A 510 -4.13 42.31 -9.07
CA ASP A 510 -3.19 43.43 -9.10
C ASP A 510 -1.77 42.87 -9.03
N GLN A 511 -0.95 43.20 -10.03
CA GLN A 511 0.40 42.67 -10.15
C GLN A 511 1.28 43.03 -8.95
N ASN A 512 1.16 44.24 -8.39
CA ASN A 512 1.98 44.66 -7.26
C ASN A 512 1.60 43.88 -6.00
N VAL A 513 0.29 43.72 -5.76
CA VAL A 513 -0.23 42.94 -4.63
C VAL A 513 0.24 41.49 -4.75
N HIS A 514 0.21 40.91 -5.95
CA HIS A 514 0.70 39.56 -6.17
C HIS A 514 2.21 39.41 -5.95
N GLU A 515 3.01 40.36 -6.42
CA GLU A 515 4.47 40.32 -6.24
C GLU A 515 4.88 40.48 -4.78
N GLU A 516 4.12 41.27 -4.02
CA GLU A 516 4.27 41.42 -2.56
C GLU A 516 3.95 40.11 -1.82
N SER A 517 2.84 39.46 -2.18
CA SER A 517 2.36 38.22 -1.55
C SER A 517 3.11 36.95 -1.96
N PHE A 518 3.71 36.93 -3.16
CA PHE A 518 4.42 35.76 -3.70
C PHE A 518 5.85 36.10 -4.11
N PRO A 519 6.72 36.53 -3.17
CA PRO A 519 8.03 37.04 -3.50
C PRO A 519 8.93 35.97 -4.14
N GLY A 520 9.57 36.35 -5.25
CA GLY A 520 10.43 35.48 -6.05
C GLY A 520 9.69 34.58 -7.04
N VAL A 521 8.37 34.73 -7.16
CA VAL A 521 7.55 34.02 -8.14
C VAL A 521 7.32 34.90 -9.36
N ALA A 522 7.62 34.39 -10.56
CA ALA A 522 7.30 35.12 -11.78
C ALA A 522 5.78 35.30 -11.94
N THR A 523 5.33 36.56 -11.99
CA THR A 523 3.93 36.93 -12.20
C THR A 523 3.44 36.48 -13.58
N PRO A 524 2.30 35.76 -13.67
CA PRO A 524 1.64 35.49 -14.92
C PRO A 524 1.33 36.78 -15.70
N ARG A 525 1.55 36.78 -17.01
CA ARG A 525 1.13 37.86 -17.91
C ARG A 525 -0.35 37.75 -18.27
N SER A 526 -0.84 36.54 -18.40
CA SER A 526 -2.25 36.25 -18.66
C SER A 526 -2.62 34.87 -18.15
N VAL A 527 -3.92 34.68 -17.89
CA VAL A 527 -4.49 33.39 -17.49
C VAL A 527 -5.69 33.05 -18.36
N SER A 528 -5.98 31.75 -18.44
CA SER A 528 -7.21 31.24 -19.04
C SER A 528 -7.69 30.04 -18.24
N ASP A 529 -8.97 30.01 -17.91
CA ASP A 529 -9.68 28.87 -17.34
C ASP A 529 -11.03 28.74 -18.05
N SER A 530 -11.60 27.54 -18.05
CA SER A 530 -12.90 27.26 -18.69
C SER A 530 -14.02 27.11 -17.66
N SER A 531 -13.84 27.61 -16.44
CA SER A 531 -14.85 27.50 -15.38
C SER A 531 -15.99 28.51 -15.57
N THR A 532 -17.20 28.09 -15.20
CA THR A 532 -18.36 28.99 -15.11
C THR A 532 -18.42 29.56 -13.71
N LYS A 533 -18.43 30.89 -13.60
CA LYS A 533 -18.53 31.58 -12.31
C LYS A 533 -19.91 31.30 -11.67
N PRO A 534 -19.95 30.95 -10.37
CA PRO A 534 -21.21 30.80 -9.65
C PRO A 534 -21.86 32.18 -9.43
N ASP A 535 -23.14 32.16 -9.04
CA ASP A 535 -23.82 33.35 -8.53
C ASP A 535 -23.09 33.88 -7.29
N GLY A 536 -23.01 35.20 -7.14
CA GLY A 536 -22.30 35.84 -6.04
C GLY A 536 -20.76 35.85 -6.19
N TRP A 537 -20.21 35.36 -7.30
CA TRP A 537 -18.77 35.45 -7.56
C TRP A 537 -18.27 36.90 -7.53
N ASN A 538 -17.22 37.15 -6.75
CA ASN A 538 -16.61 38.47 -6.59
C ASN A 538 -15.08 38.34 -6.49
N ALA A 539 -14.37 39.11 -7.32
CA ALA A 539 -12.92 39.14 -7.35
C ALA A 539 -12.31 39.70 -6.05
N ASP A 540 -12.95 40.69 -5.43
CA ASP A 540 -12.41 41.35 -4.24
C ASP A 540 -12.57 40.44 -2.99
N ASP A 541 -13.65 39.64 -2.94
CA ASP A 541 -13.87 38.63 -1.90
C ASP A 541 -12.86 37.47 -2.04
N ILE A 542 -12.62 37.01 -3.27
CA ILE A 542 -11.53 36.05 -3.57
C ILE A 542 -10.18 36.62 -3.14
N ARG A 543 -9.93 37.91 -3.42
CA ARG A 543 -8.69 38.57 -3.04
C ARG A 543 -8.47 38.58 -1.54
N SER A 544 -9.49 38.98 -0.79
CA SER A 544 -9.44 38.97 0.67
C SER A 544 -9.12 37.57 1.20
N THR A 545 -9.77 36.56 0.63
CA THR A 545 -9.62 35.16 1.06
C THR A 545 -8.21 34.62 0.80
N TRP A 546 -7.64 34.83 -0.39
CA TRP A 546 -6.28 34.34 -0.63
C TRP A 546 -5.22 35.16 0.09
N LYS A 547 -5.41 36.47 0.30
CA LYS A 547 -4.49 37.27 1.12
C LYS A 547 -4.47 36.83 2.57
N LYS A 548 -5.64 36.50 3.14
CA LYS A 548 -5.75 35.95 4.51
C LYS A 548 -4.92 34.67 4.66
N ASN A 549 -4.93 33.81 3.65
CA ASN A 549 -4.42 32.45 3.78
C ASN A 549 -2.98 32.29 3.28
N VAL A 550 -2.64 32.82 2.11
CA VAL A 550 -1.42 32.46 1.37
C VAL A 550 -0.60 33.64 0.87
N GLY A 551 -0.95 34.88 1.23
CA GLY A 551 -0.35 36.08 0.65
C GLY A 551 -0.10 37.22 1.62
#